data_AF-A0A9X8YNI1-F1
#
_entry.id   AF-A0A9X8YNI1-F1
#
_cell.length_a   1.000
_cell.length_b   1.000
_cell.length_c   1.000
_cell.angle_alpha   90.00
_cell.angle_beta   90.00
_cell.angle_gamma   90.00
#
_symmetry.space_group_name_H-M   'P 1'
#
loop_
_entity.id
_entity.type
_entity.pdbx_description
1 polymer ?
#
loop_
_entity_poly.entity_id
_entity_poly.type
_entity_poly.pdbx_seq_one_letter_code
_entity_poly.pdbx_strand_id
1 'polypeptide(L)' 'MEFKDYYATMGVEPNADLKTIKTAYRRLARKYHPDVST' A
#
# COMPACT_ATOMS: atom_id res chain seq x y z
N MET A 1 16.22 -0.52 -16.05
CA MET A 1 14.79 -0.43 -15.72
C MET A 1 14.69 -0.79 -14.25
N GLU A 2 14.57 0.20 -13.36
CA GLU A 2 14.36 -0.12 -11.94
C GLU A 2 12.97 -0.73 -11.80
N PHE A 3 12.91 -2.04 -11.57
CA PHE A 3 11.68 -2.70 -11.19
C PHE A 3 11.34 -2.24 -9.77
N LYS A 4 10.50 -1.21 -9.68
CA LYS A 4 9.89 -0.84 -8.40
C LYS A 4 8.90 -1.92 -8.05
N ASP A 5 9.24 -2.67 -7.01
CA ASP A 5 8.35 -3.69 -6.48
C ASP A 5 7.21 -3.00 -5.72
N TYR A 6 6.14 -2.70 -6.45
CA TYR A 6 4.95 -2.02 -5.91
C TYR A 6 4.25 -2.88 -4.85
N TYR A 7 4.32 -4.20 -4.99
CA TYR A 7 3.76 -5.14 -4.03
C TYR A 7 4.57 -5.11 -2.73
N ALA A 8 5.90 -5.13 -2.82
CA ALA A 8 6.77 -4.95 -1.65
C ALA A 8 6.58 -3.57 -0.99
N THR A 9 6.42 -2.50 -1.79
CA THR A 9 6.19 -1.14 -1.28
C THR A 9 4.85 -1.03 -0.53
N MET A 10 3.81 -1.70 -1.03
CA MET A 10 2.50 -1.79 -0.35
C MET A 10 2.49 -2.83 0.78
N GLY A 11 3.53 -3.66 0.90
CA GLY A 11 3.63 -4.74 1.88
C GLY A 11 2.62 -5.87 1.64
N VAL A 12 2.28 -6.13 0.38
CA VAL A 12 1.34 -7.18 -0.04
C VAL A 12 2.05 -8.20 -0.91
N GLU A 13 1.58 -9.46 -0.88
CA GLU A 13 2.10 -10.47 -1.80
C GLU A 13 1.67 -10.18 -3.25
N PRO A 14 2.45 -10.64 -4.25
CA PRO A 14 2.10 -10.50 -5.67
C PRO A 14 0.76 -11.19 -6.03
N ASN A 15 0.42 -12.26 -5.29
CA ASN A 15 -0.83 -13.01 -5.43
C ASN A 15 -1.95 -12.53 -4.49
N ALA A 16 -1.79 -11.39 -3.83
CA ALA A 16 -2.79 -10.90 -2.89
C ALA A 16 -4.09 -10.49 -3.60
N ASP A 17 -5.23 -10.86 -3.01
CA ASP A 17 -6.54 -10.47 -3.50
C ASP A 17 -6.73 -8.95 -3.54
N LEU A 18 -7.58 -8.49 -4.46
CA LEU A 18 -7.98 -7.07 -4.58
C LEU A 18 -8.49 -6.48 -3.25
N LYS A 19 -9.14 -7.30 -2.41
CA LYS A 19 -9.61 -6.88 -1.08
C LYS A 19 -8.44 -6.59 -0.13
N THR A 20 -7.40 -7.42 -0.17
CA THR A 20 -6.17 -7.27 0.61
C THR A 20 -5.40 -6.03 0.17
N ILE A 21 -5.24 -5.83 -1.14
CA ILE A 21 -4.62 -4.64 -1.72
C ILE A 21 -5.36 -3.37 -1.30
N LYS A 22 -6.71 -3.34 -1.41
CA LYS A 22 -7.52 -2.19 -0.98
C LYS A 22 -7.40 -1.90 0.52
N THR A 23 -7.20 -2.93 1.34
CA THR A 23 -7.06 -2.79 2.79
C THR A 23 -5.68 -2.25 3.14
N ALA A 24 -4.62 -2.79 2.53
CA ALA A 24 -3.25 -2.32 2.68
C ALA A 24 -3.11 -0.85 2.24
N TYR A 25 -3.67 -0.49 1.09
CA TYR A 25 -3.71 0.89 0.60
C TYR A 25 -4.40 1.83 1.60
N ARG A 26 -5.60 1.48 2.09
CA ARG A 26 -6.32 2.31 3.07
C ARG A 26 -5.60 2.46 4.40
N ARG A 27 -4.77 1.49 4.80
CA ARG A 27 -3.93 1.58 5.99
C ARG A 27 -2.77 2.55 5.77
N LEU A 28 -2.06 2.42 4.65
CA LEU A 28 -0.94 3.30 4.30
C LEU A 28 -1.40 4.73 4.03
N ALA A 29 -2.51 4.89 3.31
CA ALA A 29 -3.10 6.19 3.02
C ALA A 29 -3.49 6.95 4.29
N ARG A 30 -4.01 6.27 5.33
CA ARG A 30 -4.28 6.90 6.64
C ARG A 30 -3.00 7.29 7.39
N LYS A 31 -1.98 6.42 7.34
CA LYS A 31 -0.69 6.66 8.03
C LYS A 31 0.05 7.87 7.44
N TYR A 32 0.01 8.03 6.12
CA TYR A 32 0.68 9.12 5.41
C TYR A 32 -0.30 10.19 4.95
N HIS A 33 -1.52 10.21 5.49
CA HIS A 33 -2.49 11.22 5.09
C HIS A 33 -2.01 12.58 5.60
N PRO A 34 -1.87 13.60 4.72
CA PRO A 34 -1.40 14.91 5.14
C PRO A 34 -2.32 15.53 6.22
N ASP A 35 -3.64 15.33 6.10
CA ASP A 35 -4.61 15.89 7.06
C ASP A 35 -4.68 15.16 8.41
N VAL A 36 -4.09 13.95 8.54
CA VAL A 36 -4.12 13.16 9.80
C VAL A 36 -2.79 13.24 10.53
N SER A 37 -1.73 13.70 9.86
CA SER A 37 -0.38 13.84 10.41
C SER A 37 -0.07 15.31 10.73
N THR A 38 -0.99 16.00 11.41
CA THR A 38 -0.73 17.27 12.12
C THR A 38 -0.79 17.04 13.62
#